data_AF-A0A1X1KPC9-F1
#
_entry.id   AF-A0A1X1KPC9-F1
#
_cell.length_a   1.000
_cell.length_b   1.000
_cell.length_c   1.000
_cell.angle_alpha   90.00
_cell.angle_beta   90.00
_cell.angle_gamma   90.00
#
_symmetry.space_group_name_H-M   'P 1'
#
loop_
_entity.id
_entity.type
_entity.pdbx_description
1 polymer ?
#
loop_
_entity_poly.entity_id
_entity_poly.type
_entity_poly.pdbx_seq_one_letter_code
_entity_poly.pdbx_strand_id
1 'polypeptide(L)'
;MFLEKQLGNGCTWIDLDLDKLKKLEDLSEIYGLDKETIEYALDRNERAHMDYHRENGTVTFIYNVLNLKKDKAYYEAFPMTFIVEHHRLITISNTKNAYVIEQMTRYLESHDTLSIYKFLFASLEIISNAYYPVIEQMDKSKDEVNGLLRQRTTKKNLFALSDLETGMVYLTAAAKQNRMLLEHIQGHALYRSFNEIEREQFDDAMIEAHQLVSMTDLISQVLQQLSASYNNILNNNLNDNLTTLTIISVLLAVLAVVTGFFGMNVPLPLTDEPHAWLYISLASAGLWIVLSLLLRKIAKKS
;
A
#
# COMPACT_ATOMS: atom_id res chain seq x y z
N MET A 1 16.00 -30.69 7.63
CA MET A 1 17.18 -29.82 7.38
C MET A 1 17.10 -29.22 5.98
N PHE A 2 16.44 -29.92 5.06
CA PHE A 2 15.91 -29.45 3.79
C PHE A 2 14.72 -30.38 3.48
N LEU A 3 13.78 -29.96 2.63
CA LEU A 3 12.74 -30.84 2.10
C LEU A 3 13.14 -31.22 0.68
N GLU A 4 13.22 -32.52 0.40
CA GLU A 4 13.51 -33.03 -0.93
C GLU A 4 12.35 -33.95 -1.35
N LYS A 5 11.74 -33.65 -2.49
CA LYS A 5 10.64 -34.44 -3.06
C LYS A 5 10.87 -34.70 -4.54
N GLN A 6 10.44 -35.87 -5.01
CA GLN A 6 10.49 -36.23 -6.42
C GLN A 6 9.31 -35.59 -7.16
N LEU A 7 9.58 -34.93 -8.28
CA LEU A 7 8.56 -34.39 -9.19
C LEU A 7 8.13 -35.42 -10.24
N GLY A 8 9.03 -36.34 -10.60
CA GLY A 8 8.84 -37.33 -11.66
C GLY A 8 9.97 -37.30 -12.69
N ASN A 9 10.16 -38.38 -13.45
CA ASN A 9 11.19 -38.49 -14.50
C ASN A 9 12.61 -38.12 -14.05
N GLY A 10 12.97 -38.44 -12.80
CA GLY A 10 14.27 -38.09 -12.21
C GLY A 10 14.44 -36.61 -11.83
N CYS A 11 13.38 -35.81 -11.93
CA CYS A 11 13.38 -34.41 -11.49
C CYS A 11 13.04 -34.31 -10.00
N THR A 12 13.71 -33.37 -9.33
CA THR A 12 13.58 -33.16 -7.87
C THR A 12 13.21 -31.71 -7.55
N TRP A 13 12.46 -31.54 -6.47
CA TRP A 13 12.27 -30.25 -5.81
C TRP A 13 12.96 -30.29 -4.44
N ILE A 14 13.77 -29.27 -4.18
CA ILE A 14 14.53 -29.09 -2.94
C ILE A 14 14.15 -27.74 -2.34
N ASP A 15 13.67 -27.73 -1.10
CA ASP A 15 13.44 -26.51 -0.33
C ASP A 15 14.53 -26.32 0.73
N LEU A 16 15.13 -25.13 0.71
CA LEU A 16 16.20 -24.67 1.59
C LEU A 16 15.65 -23.57 2.51
N ASP A 17 15.42 -23.94 3.76
CA ASP A 17 14.89 -23.02 4.79
C ASP A 17 16.05 -22.22 5.43
N LEU A 18 16.12 -20.93 5.12
CA LEU A 18 17.14 -19.99 5.62
C LEU A 18 17.20 -19.94 7.14
N ASP A 19 16.06 -20.09 7.84
CA ASP A 19 16.03 -20.01 9.30
C ASP A 19 16.62 -21.27 9.96
N LYS A 20 16.76 -22.36 9.19
CA LYS A 20 17.35 -23.62 9.64
C LYS A 20 18.81 -23.80 9.18
N LEU A 21 19.28 -22.95 8.27
CA LEU A 21 20.68 -22.97 7.83
C LEU A 21 21.58 -22.38 8.91
N LYS A 22 22.57 -23.16 9.35
CA LYS A 22 23.50 -22.75 10.41
C LYS A 22 24.61 -21.83 9.89
N LYS A 23 24.95 -21.94 8.60
CA LYS A 23 25.99 -21.21 7.91
C LYS A 23 25.57 -20.96 6.46
N LEU A 24 25.87 -19.77 5.94
CA LEU A 24 25.55 -19.42 4.55
C LEU A 24 26.52 -20.09 3.57
N GLU A 25 27.71 -20.43 4.02
CA GLU A 25 28.70 -21.20 3.27
C GLU A 25 28.15 -22.57 2.84
N ASP A 26 27.22 -23.13 3.61
CA ASP A 26 26.55 -24.41 3.31
C ASP A 26 25.75 -24.33 1.98
N LEU A 27 25.22 -23.16 1.60
CA LEU A 27 24.47 -22.98 0.34
C LEU A 27 25.38 -23.09 -0.88
N SER A 28 26.59 -22.54 -0.79
CA SER A 28 27.56 -22.57 -1.88
C SER A 28 28.26 -23.93 -1.96
N GLU A 29 28.73 -24.45 -0.82
CA GLU A 29 29.50 -25.70 -0.77
C GLU A 29 28.66 -26.95 -1.04
N ILE A 30 27.40 -27.00 -0.58
CA ILE A 30 26.56 -28.21 -0.68
C ILE A 30 25.70 -28.19 -1.94
N TYR A 31 25.11 -27.03 -2.27
CA TYR A 31 24.14 -26.93 -3.35
C TYR A 31 24.71 -26.32 -4.62
N GLY A 32 25.96 -25.84 -4.59
CA GLY A 32 26.64 -25.25 -5.75
C GLY A 32 26.08 -23.89 -6.16
N LEU A 33 25.39 -23.21 -5.24
CA LEU A 33 24.82 -21.90 -5.53
C LEU A 33 25.93 -20.85 -5.60
N ASP A 34 25.88 -20.05 -6.65
CA ASP A 34 26.77 -18.92 -6.81
C ASP A 34 26.46 -17.82 -5.78
N LYS A 35 27.43 -16.94 -5.55
CA LYS A 35 27.33 -15.91 -4.52
C LYS A 35 26.20 -14.90 -4.79
N GLU A 36 25.95 -14.59 -6.05
CA GLU A 36 24.95 -13.61 -6.47
C GLU A 36 23.54 -14.13 -6.16
N THR A 37 23.26 -15.39 -6.50
CA THR A 37 22.00 -16.08 -6.14
C THR A 37 21.75 -16.11 -4.63
N ILE A 38 22.81 -16.31 -3.82
CA ILE A 38 22.71 -16.27 -2.36
C ILE A 38 22.43 -14.84 -1.86
N GLU A 39 23.10 -13.84 -2.42
CA GLU A 39 22.87 -12.43 -2.07
C GLU A 39 21.42 -12.01 -2.35
N TYR A 40 20.85 -12.40 -3.49
CA TYR A 40 19.44 -12.17 -3.81
C TYR A 40 18.48 -12.83 -2.83
N ALA A 41 18.76 -14.08 -2.43
CA ALA A 41 17.91 -14.79 -1.46
C ALA A 41 17.93 -14.17 -0.05
N LEU A 42 18.99 -13.41 0.27
CA LEU A 42 19.15 -12.73 1.56
C LEU A 42 18.68 -11.29 1.55
N ASP A 43 18.61 -10.64 0.39
CA ASP A 43 18.10 -9.27 0.29
C ASP A 43 16.57 -9.26 0.41
N ARG A 44 16.09 -8.62 1.47
CA ARG A 44 14.67 -8.45 1.75
C ARG A 44 13.95 -7.51 0.78
N ASN A 45 14.70 -6.66 0.07
CA ASN A 45 14.14 -5.66 -0.85
C ASN A 45 14.40 -6.02 -2.31
N GLU A 46 14.87 -7.23 -2.59
CA GLU A 46 15.12 -7.70 -3.94
C GLU A 46 13.83 -7.66 -4.76
N ARG A 47 13.94 -7.21 -6.01
CA ARG A 47 12.78 -7.06 -6.89
C ARG A 47 12.54 -8.36 -7.63
N ALA A 48 11.29 -8.61 -8.01
CA ALA A 48 11.00 -9.76 -8.85
C ALA A 48 11.69 -9.61 -10.23
N HIS A 49 12.52 -10.58 -10.57
CA HIS A 49 13.28 -10.62 -11.83
C HIS A 49 13.72 -12.06 -12.16
N MET A 50 14.26 -12.25 -13.36
CA MET A 50 14.84 -13.53 -13.80
C MET A 50 16.26 -13.28 -14.28
N ASP A 51 17.18 -14.13 -13.85
CA ASP A 51 18.54 -14.20 -14.38
C ASP A 51 18.81 -15.54 -15.05
N TYR A 52 19.48 -15.49 -16.20
CA TYR A 52 19.83 -16.66 -16.99
C TYR A 52 21.34 -16.78 -17.15
N HIS A 53 21.93 -17.76 -16.46
CA HIS A 53 23.34 -18.08 -16.57
C HIS A 53 23.59 -18.98 -17.78
N ARG A 54 24.11 -18.40 -18.87
CA ARG A 54 24.31 -19.11 -20.14
C ARG A 54 25.32 -20.26 -20.08
N GLU A 55 26.30 -20.19 -19.18
CA GLU A 55 27.40 -21.15 -19.12
C GLU A 55 26.99 -22.51 -18.53
N ASN A 56 26.13 -22.49 -17.50
CA ASN A 56 25.64 -23.70 -16.83
C ASN A 56 24.15 -23.98 -17.09
N GLY A 57 23.43 -23.07 -17.76
CA GLY A 57 22.01 -23.19 -18.07
C GLY A 57 21.10 -22.95 -16.87
N THR A 58 21.64 -22.47 -15.75
CA THR A 58 20.89 -22.17 -14.52
C THR A 58 20.00 -20.95 -14.72
N VAL A 59 18.75 -21.05 -14.27
CA VAL A 59 17.79 -19.95 -14.30
C VAL A 59 17.36 -19.63 -12.88
N THR A 60 17.57 -18.39 -12.46
CA THR A 60 17.14 -17.89 -11.16
C THR A 60 15.92 -17.01 -11.37
N PHE A 61 14.88 -17.22 -10.57
CA PHE A 61 13.68 -16.40 -10.52
C PHE A 61 13.49 -15.88 -9.11
N ILE A 62 13.26 -14.59 -8.98
CA ILE A 62 12.85 -13.97 -7.71
C ILE A 62 11.41 -13.54 -7.87
N TYR A 63 10.55 -13.95 -6.93
CA TYR A 63 9.13 -13.66 -6.96
C TYR A 63 8.66 -13.16 -5.59
N ASN A 64 7.82 -12.12 -5.58
CA ASN A 64 7.35 -11.52 -4.34
C ASN A 64 6.20 -12.33 -3.73
N VAL A 65 6.41 -12.82 -2.51
CA VAL A 65 5.45 -13.57 -1.71
C VAL A 65 4.88 -12.71 -0.60
N LEU A 66 3.55 -12.76 -0.44
CA LEU A 66 2.87 -12.03 0.61
C LEU A 66 3.24 -12.56 2.01
N ASN A 67 3.56 -11.66 2.95
CA ASN A 67 3.58 -12.02 4.37
C ASN A 67 2.15 -11.99 4.92
N LEU A 68 1.60 -13.16 5.24
CA LEU A 68 0.26 -13.28 5.83
C LEU A 68 0.14 -12.64 7.22
N LYS A 69 1.27 -12.38 7.89
CA LYS A 69 1.32 -11.64 9.15
C LYS A 69 1.66 -10.19 8.90
N LYS A 70 0.96 -9.29 9.58
CA LYS A 70 1.35 -7.89 9.67
C LYS A 70 2.49 -7.77 10.67
N ASP A 71 3.73 -7.68 10.17
CA ASP A 71 4.90 -7.30 11.00
C ASP A 71 4.79 -5.83 11.47
N LYS A 72 4.05 -5.01 10.73
CA LYS A 72 3.75 -3.59 10.99
C LYS A 72 2.25 -3.36 11.08
N ALA A 73 1.77 -2.13 10.88
CA ALA A 73 0.34 -1.83 10.75
C ALA A 73 -0.26 -2.33 9.42
N TYR A 74 0.58 -2.69 8.44
CA TYR A 74 0.21 -3.02 7.07
C TYR A 74 0.86 -4.33 6.58
N TYR A 75 0.35 -4.86 5.46
CA TYR A 75 0.88 -6.05 4.80
C TYR A 75 2.07 -5.72 3.90
N GLU A 76 3.05 -6.62 3.84
CA GLU A 76 4.25 -6.50 3.01
C GLU A 76 4.47 -7.79 2.22
N ALA A 77 5.22 -7.70 1.12
CA ALA A 77 5.69 -8.86 0.38
C ALA A 77 7.21 -9.02 0.57
N PHE A 78 7.70 -10.25 0.47
CA PHE A 78 9.11 -10.60 0.58
C PHE A 78 9.51 -11.44 -0.63
N PRO A 79 10.74 -11.27 -1.15
CA PRO A 79 11.23 -12.07 -2.25
C PRO A 79 11.37 -13.54 -1.82
N MET A 80 11.08 -14.43 -2.75
CA MET A 80 11.34 -15.86 -2.67
C MET A 80 12.08 -16.27 -3.92
N THR A 81 13.16 -17.02 -3.75
CA THR A 81 14.07 -17.40 -4.83
C THR A 81 13.78 -18.81 -5.29
N PHE A 82 13.62 -18.99 -6.60
CA PHE A 82 13.46 -20.25 -7.30
C PHE A 82 14.63 -20.42 -8.26
N ILE A 83 15.32 -21.55 -8.22
CA ILE A 83 16.49 -21.81 -9.06
C ILE A 83 16.21 -23.10 -9.82
N VAL A 84 16.17 -23.00 -11.14
CA VAL A 84 16.05 -24.14 -12.04
C VAL A 84 17.44 -24.48 -12.55
N GLU A 85 17.90 -25.68 -12.23
CA GLU A 85 19.19 -26.18 -12.68
C GLU A 85 19.04 -27.64 -13.11
N HIS A 86 19.33 -27.94 -14.38
CA HIS A 86 19.25 -29.31 -14.93
C HIS A 86 17.93 -30.04 -14.61
N HIS A 87 17.98 -31.00 -13.67
CA HIS A 87 16.84 -31.82 -13.23
C HIS A 87 16.37 -31.48 -11.81
N ARG A 88 16.67 -30.28 -11.31
CA ARG A 88 16.22 -29.83 -9.98
C ARG A 88 15.63 -28.43 -9.99
N LEU A 89 14.59 -28.26 -9.18
CA LEU A 89 14.08 -26.97 -8.74
C LEU A 89 14.52 -26.77 -7.28
N ILE A 90 15.25 -25.70 -7.00
CA ILE A 90 15.63 -25.32 -5.64
C ILE A 90 14.80 -24.10 -5.25
N THR A 91 14.14 -24.15 -4.09
CA THR A 91 13.47 -23.00 -3.50
C THR A 91 14.21 -22.56 -2.24
N ILE A 92 14.42 -21.27 -2.07
CA ILE A 92 14.97 -20.70 -0.84
C ILE A 92 13.84 -20.00 -0.09
N SER A 93 13.49 -20.56 1.07
CA SER A 93 12.37 -20.13 1.89
C SER A 93 12.81 -19.62 3.27
N ASN A 94 11.90 -18.98 3.97
CA ASN A 94 12.04 -18.53 5.35
C ASN A 94 10.69 -18.62 6.07
N THR A 95 10.69 -18.31 7.37
CA THR A 95 9.50 -18.32 8.24
C THR A 95 8.34 -17.47 7.75
N LYS A 96 8.57 -16.45 6.91
CA LYS A 96 7.50 -15.57 6.38
C LYS A 96 6.78 -16.18 5.17
N ASN A 97 7.45 -17.03 4.39
CA ASN A 97 6.89 -17.66 3.20
C ASN A 97 6.73 -19.19 3.32
N ALA A 98 6.99 -19.78 4.49
CA ALA A 98 6.83 -21.21 4.76
C ALA A 98 5.44 -21.78 4.43
N TYR A 99 4.38 -20.97 4.49
CA TYR A 99 3.03 -21.41 4.10
C TYR A 99 2.94 -21.77 2.60
N VAL A 100 3.75 -21.14 1.75
CA VAL A 100 3.82 -21.44 0.32
C VAL A 100 4.42 -22.82 0.11
N ILE A 101 5.46 -23.19 0.86
CA ILE A 101 6.09 -24.52 0.80
C ILE A 101 5.07 -25.62 1.15
N GLU A 102 4.19 -25.38 2.13
CA GLU A 102 3.10 -26.31 2.46
C GLU A 102 2.08 -26.43 1.31
N GLN A 103 1.72 -25.33 0.66
CA GLN A 103 0.81 -25.33 -0.49
C GLN A 103 1.43 -26.02 -1.72
N MET A 104 2.70 -25.75 -2.02
CA MET A 104 3.47 -26.42 -3.06
C MET A 104 3.58 -27.93 -2.79
N THR A 105 3.79 -28.32 -1.54
CA THR A 105 3.83 -29.73 -1.14
C THR A 105 2.49 -30.43 -1.40
N ARG A 106 1.37 -29.80 -1.03
CA ARG A 106 0.03 -30.33 -1.29
C ARG A 106 -0.26 -30.44 -2.78
N TYR A 107 0.15 -29.44 -3.57
CA TYR A 107 0.01 -29.49 -5.03
C TYR A 107 0.81 -30.66 -5.62
N LEU A 108 2.04 -30.87 -5.16
CA LEU A 108 2.86 -32.00 -5.60
C LEU A 108 2.20 -33.35 -5.23
N GLU A 109 1.65 -33.48 -4.03
CA GLU A 109 0.99 -34.71 -3.57
C GLU A 109 -0.33 -35.00 -4.30
N SER A 110 -0.96 -33.98 -4.91
CA SER A 110 -2.17 -34.16 -5.72
C SER A 110 -1.90 -34.47 -7.20
N HIS A 111 -0.64 -34.63 -7.60
CA HIS A 111 -0.25 -34.89 -8.99
C HIS A 111 0.76 -36.05 -9.08
N ASP A 112 0.59 -36.94 -10.06
CA ASP A 112 1.46 -38.11 -10.19
C ASP A 112 2.88 -37.76 -10.68
N THR A 113 2.97 -36.96 -11.75
CA THR A 113 4.24 -36.53 -12.34
C THR A 113 4.15 -35.09 -12.83
N LEU A 114 5.18 -34.30 -12.53
CA LEU A 114 5.30 -32.89 -12.90
C LEU A 114 6.66 -32.62 -13.52
N SER A 115 6.69 -31.79 -14.55
CA SER A 115 7.95 -31.18 -14.99
C SER A 115 8.34 -30.03 -14.05
N ILE A 116 9.61 -29.64 -14.08
CA ILE A 116 10.13 -28.54 -13.26
C ILE A 116 9.38 -27.24 -13.55
N TYR A 117 9.19 -26.90 -14.83
CA TYR A 117 8.53 -25.64 -15.20
C TYR A 117 7.04 -25.64 -14.90
N LYS A 118 6.34 -26.78 -15.07
CA LYS A 118 4.94 -26.89 -14.64
C LYS A 118 4.82 -26.64 -13.14
N PHE A 119 5.67 -27.29 -12.34
CA PHE A 119 5.65 -27.12 -10.89
C PHE A 119 6.05 -25.70 -10.47
N LEU A 120 7.04 -25.08 -11.13
CA LEU A 120 7.41 -23.68 -10.92
C LEU A 120 6.21 -22.75 -11.17
N PHE A 121 5.56 -22.84 -12.33
CA PHE A 121 4.46 -21.93 -12.68
C PHE A 121 3.22 -22.15 -11.82
N ALA A 122 2.90 -23.40 -11.47
CA ALA A 122 1.88 -23.68 -10.46
C ALA A 122 2.23 -23.04 -9.09
N SER A 123 3.52 -23.01 -8.73
CA SER A 123 3.97 -22.35 -7.50
C SER A 123 3.80 -20.84 -7.57
N LEU A 124 4.12 -20.23 -8.71
CA LEU A 124 3.89 -18.79 -8.92
C LEU A 124 2.39 -18.44 -8.89
N GLU A 125 1.53 -19.30 -9.45
CA GLU A 125 0.08 -19.18 -9.38
C GLU A 125 -0.42 -19.28 -7.92
N ILE A 126 0.03 -20.28 -7.16
CA ILE A 126 -0.26 -20.42 -5.72
C ILE A 126 0.11 -19.14 -4.96
N ILE A 127 1.27 -18.55 -5.26
CA ILE A 127 1.71 -17.31 -4.64
C ILE A 127 0.78 -16.16 -5.01
N SER A 128 0.43 -15.98 -6.29
CA SER A 128 -0.52 -14.95 -6.74
C SER A 128 -1.88 -15.10 -6.03
N ASN A 129 -2.41 -16.32 -5.96
CA ASN A 129 -3.68 -16.65 -5.32
C ASN A 129 -3.68 -16.34 -3.81
N ALA A 130 -2.53 -16.44 -3.14
CA ALA A 130 -2.40 -16.11 -1.73
C ALA A 130 -2.66 -14.62 -1.42
N TYR A 131 -2.56 -13.73 -2.42
CA TYR A 131 -2.87 -12.31 -2.23
C TYR A 131 -4.38 -12.04 -2.15
N TYR A 132 -5.23 -12.83 -2.81
CA TYR A 132 -6.66 -12.51 -2.93
C TYR A 132 -7.39 -12.32 -1.60
N PRO A 133 -7.27 -13.23 -0.60
CA PRO A 133 -7.98 -13.06 0.66
C PRO A 133 -7.56 -11.78 1.40
N VAL A 134 -6.28 -11.39 1.27
CA VAL A 134 -5.75 -10.18 1.91
C VAL A 134 -6.22 -8.93 1.18
N ILE A 135 -6.27 -8.94 -0.15
CA ILE A 135 -6.82 -7.84 -0.94
C ILE A 135 -8.30 -7.63 -0.63
N GLU A 136 -9.10 -8.69 -0.55
CA GLU A 136 -10.50 -8.61 -0.14
C GLU A 136 -10.65 -8.03 1.27
N GLN A 137 -9.77 -8.41 2.20
CA GLN A 137 -9.76 -7.85 3.55
C GLN A 137 -9.42 -6.35 3.53
N MET A 138 -8.49 -5.93 2.66
CA MET A 138 -8.13 -4.52 2.51
C MET A 138 -9.26 -3.70 1.86
N ASP A 139 -9.98 -4.27 0.89
CA ASP A 139 -11.15 -3.63 0.28
C ASP A 139 -12.28 -3.40 1.30
N LYS A 140 -12.56 -4.40 2.14
CA LYS A 140 -13.50 -4.25 3.27
C LYS A 140 -13.03 -3.19 4.27
N SER A 141 -11.74 -3.22 4.64
CA SER A 141 -11.16 -2.25 5.57
C SER A 141 -11.23 -0.81 5.02
N LYS A 142 -11.04 -0.64 3.71
CA LYS A 142 -11.23 0.65 3.03
C LYS A 142 -12.65 1.17 3.22
N ASP A 143 -13.67 0.32 3.01
CA ASP A 143 -15.07 0.73 3.17
C ASP A 143 -15.41 1.09 4.62
N GLU A 144 -14.91 0.33 5.59
CA GLU A 144 -15.05 0.63 7.00
C GLU A 144 -14.42 1.98 7.37
N VAL A 145 -13.16 2.21 6.98
CA VAL A 145 -12.45 3.47 7.25
C VAL A 145 -13.14 4.65 6.57
N ASN A 146 -13.62 4.48 5.34
CA ASN A 146 -14.40 5.50 4.64
C ASN A 146 -15.69 5.84 5.41
N GLY A 147 -16.43 4.83 5.88
CA GLY A 147 -17.63 5.03 6.71
C GLY A 147 -17.33 5.82 7.99
N LEU A 148 -16.25 5.47 8.69
CA LEU A 148 -15.81 6.17 9.91
C LEU A 148 -15.41 7.62 9.62
N LEU A 149 -14.70 7.87 8.52
CA LEU A 149 -14.27 9.22 8.13
C LEU A 149 -15.45 10.12 7.71
N ARG A 150 -16.49 9.55 7.08
CA ARG A 150 -17.73 10.27 6.75
C ARG A 150 -18.51 10.69 8.00
N GLN A 151 -18.52 9.84 9.04
CA GLN A 151 -19.17 10.19 10.31
C GLN A 151 -18.36 11.25 11.07
N ARG A 152 -17.04 11.04 11.18
CA ARG A 152 -16.15 11.98 11.85
C ARG A 152 -14.71 11.84 11.36
N THR A 153 -14.16 12.93 10.83
CA THR A 153 -12.75 13.01 10.45
C THR A 153 -11.89 13.23 11.69
N THR A 154 -11.43 12.13 12.30
CA THR A 154 -10.52 12.16 13.46
C THR A 154 -9.11 11.77 13.05
N LYS A 155 -8.10 12.21 13.82
CA LYS A 155 -6.69 11.81 13.62
C LYS A 155 -6.52 10.29 13.56
N LYS A 156 -7.25 9.55 14.40
CA LYS A 156 -7.25 8.08 14.42
C LYS A 156 -7.71 7.49 13.08
N ASN A 157 -8.81 7.99 12.52
CA ASN A 157 -9.36 7.49 11.27
C ASN A 157 -8.47 7.84 10.07
N LEU A 158 -7.80 9.01 10.11
CA LEU A 158 -6.82 9.40 9.10
C LEU A 158 -5.56 8.51 9.13
N PHE A 159 -5.07 8.14 10.31
CA PHE A 159 -3.96 7.18 10.40
C PHE A 159 -4.37 5.79 9.88
N ALA A 160 -5.58 5.32 10.19
CA ALA A 160 -6.07 4.06 9.65
C ALA A 160 -6.14 4.08 8.11
N LEU A 161 -6.55 5.22 7.51
CA LEU A 161 -6.51 5.41 6.06
C LEU A 161 -5.07 5.37 5.52
N SER A 162 -4.15 6.07 6.18
CA SER A 162 -2.73 6.11 5.82
C SER A 162 -2.06 4.72 5.88
N ASP A 163 -2.40 3.92 6.89
CA ASP A 163 -1.86 2.55 7.04
C ASP A 163 -2.36 1.64 5.91
N LEU A 164 -3.65 1.75 5.54
CA LEU A 164 -4.21 1.03 4.39
C LEU A 164 -3.57 1.47 3.07
N GLU A 165 -3.43 2.79 2.86
CA GLU A 165 -2.80 3.36 1.67
C GLU A 165 -1.36 2.86 1.53
N THR A 166 -0.59 2.91 2.61
CA THR A 166 0.81 2.42 2.63
C THR A 166 0.88 0.93 2.31
N GLY A 167 0.03 0.11 2.94
CA GLY A 167 -0.02 -1.32 2.65
C GLY A 167 -0.34 -1.61 1.18
N MET A 168 -1.33 -0.91 0.61
CA MET A 168 -1.70 -1.11 -0.79
C MET A 168 -0.58 -0.73 -1.74
N VAL A 169 0.19 0.33 -1.45
CA VAL A 169 1.35 0.70 -2.27
C VAL A 169 2.38 -0.44 -2.34
N TYR A 170 2.69 -1.07 -1.21
CA TYR A 170 3.62 -2.21 -1.19
C TYR A 170 3.07 -3.42 -1.96
N LEU A 171 1.79 -3.77 -1.76
CA LEU A 171 1.17 -4.90 -2.46
C LEU A 171 1.04 -4.66 -3.96
N THR A 172 0.66 -3.45 -4.39
CA THR A 172 0.61 -3.04 -5.80
C THR A 172 1.99 -3.12 -6.43
N ALA A 173 3.04 -2.66 -5.74
CA ALA A 173 4.41 -2.74 -6.24
C ALA A 173 4.86 -4.19 -6.43
N ALA A 174 4.61 -5.06 -5.44
CA ALA A 174 4.93 -6.49 -5.50
C ALA A 174 4.20 -7.19 -6.65
N ALA A 175 2.89 -6.97 -6.78
CA ALA A 175 2.06 -7.53 -7.85
C ALA A 175 2.56 -7.10 -9.24
N LYS A 176 2.89 -5.81 -9.43
CA LYS A 176 3.42 -5.31 -10.70
C LYS A 176 4.75 -5.94 -11.05
N GLN A 177 5.66 -6.06 -10.08
CA GLN A 177 6.95 -6.70 -10.29
C GLN A 177 6.80 -8.16 -10.70
N ASN A 178 5.91 -8.90 -10.02
CA ASN A 178 5.60 -10.29 -10.36
C ASN A 178 5.05 -10.43 -11.78
N ARG A 179 4.11 -9.56 -12.18
CA ARG A 179 3.59 -9.54 -13.55
C ARG A 179 4.69 -9.21 -14.57
N MET A 180 5.53 -8.21 -14.29
CA MET A 180 6.65 -7.83 -15.17
C MET A 180 7.66 -8.97 -15.34
N LEU A 181 7.90 -9.76 -14.29
CA LEU A 181 8.72 -10.98 -14.39
C LEU A 181 8.10 -11.96 -15.38
N LEU A 182 6.80 -12.27 -15.26
CA LEU A 182 6.15 -13.19 -16.17
C LEU A 182 6.18 -12.64 -17.60
N GLU A 183 5.91 -11.35 -17.82
CA GLU A 183 6.01 -10.70 -19.13
C GLU A 183 7.43 -10.84 -19.70
N HIS A 184 8.45 -10.69 -18.85
CA HIS A 184 9.85 -10.89 -19.23
C HIS A 184 10.15 -12.34 -19.63
N ILE A 185 9.65 -13.33 -18.88
CA ILE A 185 9.79 -14.75 -19.23
C ILE A 185 9.16 -15.01 -20.59
N GLN A 186 7.94 -14.53 -20.83
CA GLN A 186 7.21 -14.71 -22.10
C GLN A 186 7.98 -14.15 -23.30
N GLY A 187 8.68 -13.02 -23.12
CA GLY A 187 9.54 -12.41 -24.13
C GLY A 187 10.91 -13.08 -24.30
N HIS A 188 11.35 -13.86 -23.32
CA HIS A 188 12.66 -14.51 -23.30
C HIS A 188 12.69 -15.80 -24.13
N ALA A 189 13.88 -16.19 -24.63
CA ALA A 189 14.05 -17.40 -25.44
C ALA A 189 13.64 -18.69 -24.69
N LEU A 190 13.73 -18.66 -23.35
CA LEU A 190 13.33 -19.76 -22.47
C LEU A 190 11.86 -20.16 -22.67
N TYR A 191 10.96 -19.21 -22.91
CA TYR A 191 9.53 -19.50 -23.12
C TYR A 191 9.28 -20.44 -24.30
N ARG A 192 10.11 -20.36 -25.34
CA ARG A 192 10.01 -21.24 -26.52
C ARG A 192 10.38 -22.68 -26.21
N SER A 193 11.15 -22.92 -25.15
CA SER A 193 11.56 -24.26 -24.72
C SER A 193 10.47 -25.03 -23.97
N PHE A 194 9.45 -24.32 -23.46
CA PHE A 194 8.35 -24.94 -22.71
C PHE A 194 7.46 -25.78 -23.63
N ASN A 195 7.02 -26.93 -23.11
CA ASN A 195 6.01 -27.77 -23.75
C ASN A 195 4.59 -27.20 -23.58
N GLU A 196 3.60 -27.81 -24.21
CA GLU A 196 2.21 -27.33 -24.20
C GLU A 196 1.63 -27.21 -22.78
N ILE A 197 1.85 -28.22 -21.93
CA ILE A 197 1.36 -28.24 -20.54
C ILE A 197 2.05 -27.17 -19.69
N GLU A 198 3.35 -26.96 -19.90
CA GLU A 198 4.11 -25.90 -19.21
C GLU A 198 3.66 -24.51 -19.63
N ARG A 199 3.33 -24.31 -20.91
CA ARG A 199 2.79 -23.03 -21.40
C ARG A 199 1.40 -22.76 -20.89
N GLU A 200 0.53 -23.76 -20.86
CA GLU A 200 -0.82 -23.63 -20.28
C GLU A 200 -0.73 -23.17 -18.81
N GLN A 201 0.08 -23.86 -17.99
CA GLN A 201 0.27 -23.48 -16.59
C GLN A 201 0.94 -22.10 -16.41
N PHE A 202 1.81 -21.71 -17.34
CA PHE A 202 2.39 -20.37 -17.38
C PHE A 202 1.33 -19.30 -17.69
N ASP A 203 0.46 -19.57 -18.67
CA ASP A 203 -0.62 -18.66 -19.05
C ASP A 203 -1.62 -18.48 -17.89
N ASP A 204 -1.92 -19.54 -17.14
CA ASP A 204 -2.72 -19.45 -15.90
C ASP A 204 -2.05 -18.52 -14.86
N ALA A 205 -0.76 -18.73 -14.58
CA ALA A 205 -0.01 -17.87 -13.66
C ALA A 205 0.03 -16.40 -14.14
N MET A 206 0.12 -16.17 -15.44
CA MET A 206 0.06 -14.85 -16.07
C MET A 206 -1.30 -14.19 -15.90
N ILE A 207 -2.40 -14.94 -16.12
CA ILE A 207 -3.77 -14.46 -15.92
C ILE A 207 -3.96 -14.00 -14.47
N GLU A 208 -3.56 -14.84 -13.50
CA GLU A 208 -3.67 -14.51 -12.08
C GLU A 208 -2.84 -13.27 -11.71
N ALA A 209 -1.62 -13.12 -12.28
CA ALA A 209 -0.80 -11.93 -12.06
C ALA A 209 -1.45 -10.65 -12.65
N HIS A 210 -2.06 -10.73 -13.84
CA HIS A 210 -2.79 -9.60 -14.43
C HIS A 210 -3.99 -9.19 -13.57
N GLN A 211 -4.76 -10.17 -13.10
CA GLN A 211 -5.91 -9.93 -12.24
C GLN A 211 -5.47 -9.31 -10.91
N LEU A 212 -4.43 -9.84 -10.29
CA LEU A 212 -3.85 -9.33 -9.06
C LEU A 212 -3.41 -7.86 -9.18
N VAL A 213 -2.72 -7.50 -10.26
CA VAL A 213 -2.35 -6.09 -10.52
C VAL A 213 -3.59 -5.22 -10.68
N SER A 214 -4.59 -5.68 -11.43
CA SER A 214 -5.82 -4.91 -11.67
C SER A 214 -6.58 -4.62 -10.37
N MET A 215 -6.70 -5.62 -9.48
CA MET A 215 -7.36 -5.45 -8.18
C MET A 215 -6.57 -4.50 -7.26
N THR A 216 -5.26 -4.69 -7.16
CA THR A 216 -4.42 -3.84 -6.30
C THR A 216 -4.37 -2.39 -6.78
N ASP A 217 -4.29 -2.15 -8.10
CA ASP A 217 -4.32 -0.80 -8.68
C ASP A 217 -5.63 -0.08 -8.39
N LEU A 218 -6.77 -0.77 -8.56
CA LEU A 218 -8.09 -0.18 -8.31
C LEU A 218 -8.20 0.27 -6.85
N ILE A 219 -7.91 -0.60 -5.89
CA ILE A 219 -8.05 -0.29 -4.46
C ILE A 219 -7.07 0.82 -4.06
N SER A 220 -5.82 0.76 -4.54
CA SER A 220 -4.81 1.79 -4.30
C SER A 220 -5.28 3.16 -4.81
N GLN A 221 -5.83 3.22 -6.03
CA GLN A 221 -6.37 4.46 -6.61
C GLN A 221 -7.54 5.01 -5.79
N VAL A 222 -8.46 4.16 -5.32
CA VAL A 222 -9.59 4.61 -4.49
C VAL A 222 -9.08 5.16 -3.15
N LEU A 223 -8.11 4.51 -2.50
CA LEU A 223 -7.53 5.01 -1.24
C LEU A 223 -6.87 6.38 -1.43
N GLN A 224 -6.11 6.58 -2.52
CA GLN A 224 -5.52 7.88 -2.85
C GLN A 224 -6.60 8.97 -3.05
N GLN A 225 -7.68 8.65 -3.76
CA GLN A 225 -8.81 9.57 -3.95
C GLN A 225 -9.52 9.91 -2.62
N LEU A 226 -9.68 8.94 -1.73
CA LEU A 226 -10.23 9.16 -0.40
C LEU A 226 -9.31 10.07 0.42
N SER A 227 -8.01 9.78 0.45
CA SER A 227 -6.98 10.57 1.14
C SER A 227 -7.01 12.03 0.68
N ALA A 228 -7.02 12.27 -0.64
CA ALA A 228 -7.15 13.60 -1.22
C ALA A 228 -8.48 14.30 -0.83
N SER A 229 -9.60 13.58 -0.87
CA SER A 229 -10.92 14.12 -0.55
C SER A 229 -11.00 14.56 0.92
N TYR A 230 -10.49 13.76 1.85
CA TYR A 230 -10.49 14.11 3.27
C TYR A 230 -9.51 15.24 3.61
N ASN A 231 -8.38 15.33 2.93
CA ASN A 231 -7.48 16.49 3.03
C ASN A 231 -8.21 17.79 2.60
N ASN A 232 -9.01 17.75 1.54
CA ASN A 232 -9.82 18.90 1.12
C ASN A 232 -10.90 19.26 2.15
N ILE A 233 -11.58 18.27 2.75
CA ILE A 233 -12.59 18.51 3.80
C ILE A 233 -11.95 19.14 5.04
N LEU A 234 -10.77 18.68 5.45
CA LEU A 234 -10.03 19.26 6.58
C LEU A 234 -9.66 20.72 6.32
N ASN A 235 -9.17 21.03 5.10
CA ASN A 235 -8.85 22.38 4.71
C ASN A 235 -10.08 23.30 4.70
N ASN A 236 -11.24 22.81 4.23
CA ASN A 236 -12.49 23.56 4.27
C ASN A 236 -12.94 23.85 5.72
N ASN A 237 -12.92 22.84 6.59
CA ASN A 237 -13.27 23.03 8.01
C ASN A 237 -12.32 24.01 8.71
N LEU A 238 -11.02 24.00 8.37
CA LEU A 238 -10.06 24.99 8.88
C LEU A 238 -10.41 26.40 8.39
N ASN A 239 -10.73 26.55 7.10
CA ASN A 239 -11.12 27.84 6.53
C ASN A 239 -12.41 28.39 7.15
N ASP A 240 -13.39 27.53 7.42
CA ASP A 240 -14.65 27.91 8.10
C ASP A 240 -14.42 28.38 9.53
N ASN A 241 -13.55 27.69 10.28
CA ASN A 241 -13.18 28.08 11.64
C ASN A 241 -12.42 29.41 11.68
N LEU A 242 -11.46 29.61 10.75
CA LEU A 242 -10.72 30.87 10.64
C LEU A 242 -11.63 32.03 10.23
N THR A 243 -12.56 31.79 9.30
CA THR A 243 -13.56 32.78 8.89
C THR A 243 -14.43 33.16 10.09
N THR A 244 -14.88 32.19 10.88
CA THR A 244 -15.68 32.44 12.09
C THR A 244 -14.90 33.26 13.13
N LEU A 245 -13.65 32.88 13.41
CA LEU A 245 -12.78 33.62 14.34
C LEU A 245 -12.49 35.04 13.86
N THR A 246 -12.28 35.22 12.56
CA THR A 246 -12.03 36.53 11.94
C THR A 246 -13.26 37.42 12.05
N ILE A 247 -14.46 36.89 11.78
CA ILE A 247 -15.72 37.63 11.97
C ILE A 247 -15.86 38.11 13.41
N ILE A 248 -15.64 37.22 14.39
CA ILE A 248 -15.71 37.57 15.82
C ILE A 248 -14.66 38.65 16.14
N SER A 249 -13.43 38.50 15.66
CA SER A 249 -12.33 39.42 15.93
C SER A 249 -12.60 40.82 15.36
N VAL A 250 -13.09 40.91 14.11
CA VAL A 250 -13.44 42.19 13.48
C VAL A 250 -14.61 42.85 14.21
N LEU A 251 -15.63 42.08 14.61
CA LEU A 251 -16.77 42.61 15.38
C LEU A 251 -16.34 43.15 16.76
N LEU A 252 -15.43 42.46 17.45
CA LEU A 252 -14.85 42.94 18.71
C LEU A 252 -13.96 44.17 18.51
N ALA A 253 -13.17 44.21 17.44
CA ALA A 253 -12.30 45.34 17.12
C ALA A 253 -13.10 46.62 16.87
N VAL A 254 -14.21 46.56 16.11
CA VAL A 254 -15.08 47.72 15.88
C VAL A 254 -15.69 48.22 17.20
N LEU A 255 -16.13 47.31 18.07
CA LEU A 255 -16.65 47.69 19.40
C LEU A 255 -15.56 48.36 20.26
N ALA A 256 -14.34 47.83 20.22
CA ALA A 256 -13.19 48.39 20.94
C ALA A 256 -12.80 49.78 20.42
N VAL A 257 -12.86 50.01 19.10
CA VAL A 257 -12.59 51.33 18.49
C VAL A 257 -13.63 52.35 18.94
N VAL A 258 -14.92 52.01 18.87
CA VAL A 258 -16.01 52.88 19.32
C VAL A 258 -15.84 53.25 20.80
N THR A 259 -15.71 52.25 21.67
CA THR A 259 -15.53 52.48 23.11
C THR A 259 -14.23 53.23 23.42
N GLY A 260 -13.17 52.96 22.65
CA GLY A 260 -11.89 53.67 22.72
C GLY A 260 -12.03 55.16 22.45
N PHE A 261 -12.66 55.55 21.34
CA PHE A 261 -12.87 56.97 21.00
C PHE A 261 -13.64 57.73 22.09
N PHE A 262 -14.71 57.14 22.63
CA PHE A 262 -15.48 57.76 23.72
C PHE A 262 -14.84 57.66 25.11
N GLY A 263 -13.83 56.80 25.27
CA GLY A 263 -12.98 56.73 26.46
C GLY A 263 -11.81 57.71 26.43
N MET A 264 -11.59 58.43 25.33
CA MET A 264 -10.55 59.45 25.24
C MET A 264 -10.98 60.73 25.95
N ASN A 265 -10.07 61.31 26.76
CA ASN A 265 -10.27 62.62 27.39
C ASN A 265 -10.06 63.77 26.38
N VAL A 266 -10.74 63.72 25.24
CA VAL A 266 -10.72 64.74 24.19
C VAL A 266 -12.14 65.34 24.08
N PRO A 267 -12.30 66.67 23.95
CA PRO A 267 -13.62 67.26 23.77
C PRO A 267 -14.26 66.74 22.49
N LEU A 268 -15.31 65.95 22.61
CA LEU A 268 -16.05 65.37 21.50
C LEU A 268 -17.40 66.10 21.33
N PRO A 269 -17.89 66.27 20.09
CA PRO A 269 -19.26 66.74 19.90
C PRO A 269 -20.23 65.79 20.62
N LEU A 270 -21.24 66.34 21.33
CA LEU A 270 -22.21 65.66 22.21
C LEU A 270 -21.77 65.38 23.66
N THR A 271 -20.63 65.91 24.14
CA THR A 271 -20.24 65.78 25.57
C THR A 271 -21.22 66.44 26.56
N ASP A 272 -21.90 67.51 26.14
CA ASP A 272 -22.81 68.29 27.02
C ASP A 272 -24.27 67.79 26.98
N GLU A 273 -24.57 66.76 26.18
CA GLU A 273 -25.92 66.19 26.02
C GLU A 273 -26.16 65.01 26.98
N PRO A 274 -27.11 65.09 27.93
CA PRO A 274 -27.34 64.05 28.95
C PRO A 274 -27.67 62.65 28.39
N HIS A 275 -28.23 62.60 27.18
CA HIS A 275 -28.65 61.37 26.50
C HIS A 275 -27.70 60.91 25.40
N ALA A 276 -26.53 61.55 25.24
CA ALA A 276 -25.54 61.21 24.20
C ALA A 276 -25.16 59.72 24.22
N TRP A 277 -24.99 59.12 25.41
CA TRP A 277 -24.65 57.71 25.58
C TRP A 277 -25.64 56.76 24.90
N LEU A 278 -26.92 57.13 24.85
CA LEU A 278 -28.00 56.31 24.28
C LEU A 278 -27.96 56.36 22.74
N TYR A 279 -27.75 57.55 22.16
CA TYR A 279 -27.58 57.73 20.72
C TYR A 279 -26.31 57.03 20.20
N ILE A 280 -25.21 57.14 20.93
CA ILE A 280 -23.94 56.47 20.60
C ILE A 280 -24.11 54.96 20.65
N SER A 281 -24.77 54.44 21.68
CA SER A 281 -25.03 53.01 21.84
C SER A 281 -25.91 52.46 20.71
N LEU A 282 -26.97 53.20 20.32
CA LEU A 282 -27.83 52.85 19.18
C LEU A 282 -27.09 52.89 17.84
N ALA A 283 -26.32 53.94 17.58
CA ALA A 283 -25.53 54.06 16.36
C ALA A 283 -24.47 52.95 16.26
N SER A 284 -23.82 52.62 17.38
CA SER A 284 -22.82 51.56 17.46
C SER A 284 -23.42 50.18 17.27
N ALA A 285 -24.58 49.91 17.88
CA ALA A 285 -25.33 48.67 17.66
C ALA A 285 -25.78 48.56 16.20
N GLY A 286 -26.24 49.66 15.59
CA GLY A 286 -26.58 49.73 14.16
C GLY A 286 -25.39 49.42 13.26
N LEU A 287 -24.25 50.07 13.49
CA LEU A 287 -23.00 49.81 12.78
C LEU A 287 -22.58 48.34 12.92
N TRP A 288 -22.64 47.81 14.14
CA TRP A 288 -22.28 46.42 14.44
C TRP A 288 -23.18 45.43 13.69
N ILE A 289 -24.49 45.67 13.66
CA ILE A 289 -25.45 44.84 12.91
C ILE A 289 -25.12 44.88 11.41
N VAL A 290 -24.92 46.07 10.82
CA VAL A 290 -24.59 46.22 9.40
C VAL A 290 -23.30 45.48 9.06
N LEU A 291 -22.26 45.64 9.87
CA LEU A 291 -20.97 45.02 9.66
C LEU A 291 -21.06 43.49 9.79
N SER A 292 -21.84 42.99 10.77
CA SER A 292 -22.10 41.55 10.92
C SER A 292 -22.81 40.94 9.71
N LEU A 293 -23.77 41.67 9.12
CA LEU A 293 -24.52 41.22 7.93
C LEU A 293 -23.63 41.21 6.68
N LEU A 294 -22.78 42.24 6.51
CA LEU A 294 -21.82 42.32 5.41
C LEU A 294 -20.80 41.18 5.49
N LEU A 295 -20.20 40.97 6.67
CA LEU A 295 -19.23 39.90 6.89
C LEU A 295 -19.84 38.51 6.68
N ARG A 296 -21.05 38.26 7.19
CA ARG A 296 -21.78 37.00 6.94
C ARG A 296 -22.07 36.79 5.45
N LYS A 297 -22.39 37.86 4.70
CA LYS A 297 -22.66 37.77 3.26
C LYS A 297 -21.40 37.44 2.47
N ILE A 298 -20.25 37.98 2.86
CA ILE A 298 -18.95 37.67 2.26
C ILE A 298 -18.57 36.21 2.56
N ALA A 299 -18.71 35.78 3.81
CA ALA A 299 -18.40 34.42 4.23
C ALA A 299 -19.28 33.34 3.56
N LYS A 300 -20.56 33.62 3.29
CA LYS A 300 -21.46 32.70 2.56
C LYS A 300 -21.20 32.59 1.05
N LYS A 301 -20.42 33.51 0.47
CA LYS A 301 -20.16 33.57 -0.98
C LYS A 301 -18.82 32.92 -1.35
N SER A 302 -17.98 32.62 -0.35
CA SER A 302 -16.76 31.82 -0.47
C SER A 302 -17.06 30.35 -0.17
#